data_AF-A0A6P8HMJ2-F1
#
_entry.id   AF-A0A6P8HMJ2-F1
#
_cell.length_a   1.000
_cell.length_b   1.000
_cell.length_c   1.000
_cell.angle_alpha   90.00
_cell.angle_beta   90.00
_cell.angle_gamma   90.00
#
_symmetry.space_group_name_H-M   'P 1'
#
loop_
_entity.id
_entity.type
_entity.pdbx_description
1 polymer ?
#
loop_
_entity_poly.entity_id
_entity_poly.type
_entity_poly.pdbx_seq_one_letter_code
_entity_poly.pdbx_strand_id
1 'polypeptide(L)'
;MNVTNNTNAKTKNVLDNFNYCKDFVKVETEAFIVAAFMAHFKMESYEGSINIPTSVLNGTKEDRAMWLHQHVKEIFCQGRDGERIIRCWKFLLLIFKCYNHNKYALATLQLLANINTMLTPRKAHSLIWNRTVNNKGGKGNNISLDLRMEHIVHLHKEMLANLGVNLTPECALRCSKAVKPVEDLLRTVDNELLCRRPSGKHTVTRSQSDFELIVNELHNKGKVFQCTPADNRQYGCFPKFKKTLVNDLNYNKLNNWINHTQETLVKQWKIDLWRKSSIYFTKFSNNQHKSINMF
;
A
#
# COMPACT_ATOMS: atom_id res chain seq x y z
N MET A 1 10.34 13.90 -26.84
CA MET A 1 9.85 12.72 -27.57
C MET A 1 10.71 11.55 -27.14
N ASN A 2 10.18 10.64 -26.31
CA ASN A 2 10.83 9.38 -25.91
C ASN A 2 9.68 8.41 -25.57
N VAL A 3 9.09 7.81 -26.61
CA VAL A 3 8.21 6.66 -26.46
C VAL A 3 9.12 5.44 -26.49
N THR A 4 9.60 5.03 -25.32
CA THR A 4 10.24 3.72 -25.20
C THR A 4 9.12 2.68 -25.25
N ASN A 5 8.93 2.09 -26.44
CA ASN A 5 8.11 0.91 -26.70
C ASN A 5 8.67 -0.35 -26.01
N ASN A 6 9.02 -0.27 -24.72
CA ASN A 6 9.37 -1.45 -23.94
C ASN A 6 8.09 -2.09 -23.40
N THR A 7 7.35 -2.75 -24.29
CA THR A 7 6.43 -3.80 -23.88
C THR A 7 7.26 -4.94 -23.31
N ASN A 8 7.38 -5.02 -21.99
CA ASN A 8 8.04 -6.12 -21.26
C ASN A 8 7.35 -7.50 -21.41
N ALA A 9 6.40 -7.65 -22.35
CA ALA A 9 5.74 -8.90 -22.63
C ALA A 9 6.67 -9.78 -23.47
N LYS A 10 7.32 -10.76 -22.83
CA LYS A 10 8.26 -11.68 -23.47
C LYS A 10 7.58 -12.76 -24.33
N THR A 11 6.26 -12.87 -24.26
CA THR A 11 5.47 -13.95 -24.88
C THR A 11 4.16 -13.43 -25.47
N LYS A 12 3.73 -14.02 -26.60
CA LYS A 12 2.47 -13.68 -27.28
C LYS A 12 1.22 -14.18 -26.54
N ASN A 13 1.38 -15.02 -25.53
CA ASN A 13 0.29 -15.57 -24.75
C ASN A 13 -0.03 -14.64 -23.56
N VAL A 14 -1.26 -14.13 -23.51
CA VAL A 14 -1.69 -13.12 -22.52
C VAL A 14 -1.62 -13.67 -21.09
N LEU A 15 -1.81 -14.99 -20.92
CA LEU A 15 -1.77 -15.68 -19.63
C LEU A 15 -0.36 -15.73 -19.01
N ASP A 16 0.69 -15.73 -19.82
CA ASP A 16 2.09 -15.78 -19.32
C ASP A 16 2.51 -14.45 -18.68
N ASN A 17 1.83 -13.36 -19.03
CA ASN A 17 2.05 -12.02 -18.47
C ASN A 17 0.94 -11.62 -17.49
N PHE A 18 0.01 -12.53 -17.18
CA PHE A 18 -1.10 -12.29 -16.28
C PHE A 18 -0.62 -12.27 -14.83
N ASN A 19 -0.63 -11.08 -14.24
CA ASN A 19 -0.19 -10.89 -12.86
C ASN A 19 -1.40 -11.03 -11.93
N TYR A 20 -1.65 -12.26 -11.48
CA TYR A 20 -2.72 -12.61 -10.53
C TYR A 20 -2.77 -11.68 -9.31
N CYS A 21 -1.61 -11.27 -8.81
CA CYS A 21 -1.53 -10.33 -7.68
C CYS A 21 -2.00 -8.93 -8.08
N LYS A 22 -1.68 -8.45 -9.28
CA LYS A 22 -2.10 -7.13 -9.77
C LYS A 22 -3.61 -7.08 -9.97
N ASP A 23 -4.20 -8.12 -10.54
CA ASP A 23 -5.65 -8.18 -10.78
C ASP A 23 -6.44 -8.37 -9.50
N PHE A 24 -5.96 -9.21 -8.58
CA PHE A 24 -6.54 -9.30 -7.25
C PHE A 24 -6.49 -7.95 -6.51
N VAL A 25 -5.34 -7.27 -6.54
CA VAL A 25 -5.21 -5.93 -5.94
C VAL A 25 -6.17 -4.94 -6.62
N LYS A 26 -6.36 -5.02 -7.94
CA LYS A 26 -7.28 -4.16 -8.67
C LYS A 26 -8.74 -4.41 -8.25
N VAL A 27 -9.17 -5.67 -8.21
CA VAL A 27 -10.54 -6.06 -7.80
C VAL A 27 -10.82 -5.69 -6.35
N GLU A 28 -9.87 -5.94 -5.44
CA GLU A 28 -9.99 -5.46 -4.05
C GLU A 28 -10.06 -3.94 -3.98
N THR A 29 -9.20 -3.23 -4.72
CA THR A 29 -9.20 -1.77 -4.74
C THR A 29 -10.55 -1.24 -5.21
N GLU A 30 -11.14 -1.84 -6.25
CA GLU A 30 -12.47 -1.51 -6.77
C GLU A 30 -13.57 -1.79 -5.73
N ALA A 31 -13.59 -2.99 -5.14
CA ALA A 31 -14.54 -3.33 -4.09
C ALA A 31 -14.45 -2.39 -2.88
N PHE A 32 -13.23 -1.97 -2.50
CA PHE A 32 -13.03 -1.01 -1.43
C PHE A 32 -13.44 0.41 -1.79
N ILE A 33 -13.27 0.82 -3.05
CA ILE A 33 -13.78 2.12 -3.53
C ILE A 33 -15.30 2.10 -3.43
N VAL A 34 -15.94 1.03 -3.90
CA VAL A 34 -17.40 0.84 -3.84
C VAL A 34 -17.89 0.85 -2.39
N ALA A 35 -17.29 0.05 -1.51
CA ALA A 35 -17.69 0.01 -0.09
C ALA A 35 -17.48 1.35 0.63
N ALA A 36 -16.38 2.06 0.34
CA ALA A 36 -16.13 3.39 0.91
C ALA A 36 -17.12 4.43 0.38
N PHE A 37 -17.52 4.32 -0.89
CA PHE A 37 -18.54 5.17 -1.51
C PHE A 37 -19.92 4.92 -0.88
N MET A 38 -20.30 3.64 -0.76
CA MET A 38 -21.55 3.23 -0.10
C MET A 38 -21.60 3.71 1.35
N ALA A 39 -20.53 3.56 2.12
CA ALA A 39 -20.47 4.03 3.49
C ALA A 39 -20.55 5.58 3.60
N HIS A 40 -19.86 6.30 2.71
CA HIS A 40 -19.85 7.77 2.71
C HIS A 40 -21.23 8.36 2.39
N PHE A 41 -21.94 7.75 1.44
CA PHE A 41 -23.30 8.16 1.05
C PHE A 41 -24.41 7.43 1.81
N LYS A 42 -24.05 6.60 2.82
CA LYS A 42 -25.00 5.79 3.62
C LYS A 42 -25.93 4.94 2.76
N MET A 43 -25.40 4.34 1.71
CA MET A 43 -26.14 3.44 0.81
C MET A 43 -26.23 2.05 1.42
N GLU A 44 -27.44 1.50 1.51
CA GLU A 44 -27.67 0.13 1.97
C GLU A 44 -27.38 -0.92 0.88
N SER A 45 -27.40 -0.52 -0.39
CA SER A 45 -27.16 -1.35 -1.57
C SER A 45 -26.39 -0.56 -2.63
N TYR A 46 -25.67 -1.25 -3.53
CA TYR A 46 -24.95 -0.63 -4.65
C TYR A 46 -25.90 0.03 -5.67
N GLU A 47 -27.17 -0.39 -5.70
CA GLU A 47 -28.24 0.21 -6.50
C GLU A 47 -29.00 1.31 -5.75
N GLY A 48 -28.61 1.60 -4.50
CA GLY A 48 -29.28 2.60 -3.67
C GLY A 48 -29.20 4.00 -4.30
N SER A 49 -30.29 4.76 -4.17
CA SER A 49 -30.30 6.16 -4.59
C SER A 49 -29.47 7.02 -3.63
N ILE A 50 -28.64 7.89 -4.19
CA ILE A 50 -27.85 8.85 -3.42
C ILE A 50 -28.68 10.12 -3.26
N ASN A 51 -28.76 10.66 -2.04
CA ASN A 51 -29.36 11.97 -1.80
C ASN A 51 -28.43 13.07 -2.31
N ILE A 52 -28.59 13.42 -3.59
CA ILE A 52 -27.90 14.54 -4.22
C ILE A 52 -28.73 15.81 -3.95
N PRO A 53 -28.14 16.91 -3.47
CA PRO A 53 -28.85 18.16 -3.27
C PRO A 53 -29.53 18.64 -4.56
N THR A 54 -30.78 19.12 -4.46
CA THR A 54 -31.56 19.62 -5.61
C THR A 54 -30.89 20.79 -6.32
N SER A 55 -30.11 21.60 -5.61
CA SER A 55 -29.28 22.67 -6.17
C SER A 55 -28.19 22.16 -7.11
N VAL A 56 -27.61 20.99 -6.82
CA VAL A 56 -26.58 20.35 -7.66
C VAL A 56 -27.23 19.62 -8.84
N LEU A 57 -28.36 18.96 -8.61
CA LEU A 57 -29.14 18.31 -9.67
C LEU A 57 -29.62 19.31 -10.72
N ASN A 58 -30.06 20.50 -10.32
CA ASN A 58 -30.52 21.53 -11.26
C ASN A 58 -29.38 22.44 -11.77
N GLY A 59 -28.17 22.30 -11.22
CA GLY A 59 -26.99 23.06 -11.61
C GLY A 59 -26.37 22.63 -12.93
N THR A 60 -25.32 23.36 -13.34
CA THR A 60 -24.60 23.11 -14.59
C THR A 60 -23.81 21.79 -14.53
N LYS A 61 -23.34 21.31 -15.69
CA LYS A 61 -22.50 20.11 -15.76
C LYS A 61 -21.20 20.29 -14.96
N GLU A 62 -20.65 21.51 -14.92
CA GLU A 62 -19.48 21.84 -14.11
C GLU A 62 -19.76 21.78 -12.61
N ASP A 63 -20.91 22.29 -12.16
CA ASP A 63 -21.30 22.24 -10.74
C ASP A 63 -21.48 20.80 -10.24
N ARG A 64 -22.12 19.95 -11.05
CA ARG A 64 -22.25 18.51 -10.78
C ARG A 64 -20.89 17.82 -10.72
N ALA A 65 -19.98 18.17 -11.64
CA ALA A 65 -18.64 17.61 -11.68
C ALA A 65 -17.81 18.06 -10.46
N MET A 66 -17.85 19.33 -10.07
CA MET A 66 -17.16 19.84 -8.88
C MET A 66 -17.68 19.19 -7.60
N TRP A 67 -19.00 19.05 -7.47
CA TRP A 67 -19.63 18.38 -6.33
C TRP A 67 -19.19 16.92 -6.22
N LEU A 68 -19.23 16.18 -7.33
CA LEU A 68 -18.77 14.79 -7.37
C LEU A 68 -17.26 14.71 -7.05
N HIS A 69 -16.45 15.58 -7.64
CA HIS A 69 -15.01 15.63 -7.41
C HIS A 69 -14.67 15.91 -5.94
N GLN A 70 -15.44 16.74 -5.24
CA GLN A 70 -15.24 17.02 -3.83
C GLN A 70 -15.49 15.78 -2.96
N HIS A 71 -16.59 15.05 -3.20
CA HIS A 71 -16.91 13.82 -2.47
C HIS A 71 -15.94 12.69 -2.81
N VAL A 72 -15.59 12.53 -4.09
CA VAL A 72 -14.56 11.58 -4.55
C VAL A 72 -13.21 11.89 -3.89
N LYS A 73 -12.83 13.17 -3.79
CA LYS A 73 -11.62 13.58 -3.05
C LYS A 73 -11.74 13.19 -1.59
N GLU A 74 -12.88 13.36 -0.93
CA GLU A 74 -13.06 12.93 0.45
C GLU A 74 -12.93 11.42 0.64
N ILE A 75 -13.53 10.62 -0.24
CA ILE A 75 -13.53 9.15 -0.22
C ILE A 75 -12.14 8.58 -0.55
N PHE A 76 -11.51 9.01 -1.64
CA PHE A 76 -10.20 8.51 -2.08
C PHE A 76 -9.06 8.97 -1.21
N CYS A 77 -9.19 10.12 -0.58
CA CYS A 77 -8.15 10.59 0.28
C CYS A 77 -8.20 9.95 1.67
N GLN A 78 -9.25 9.19 2.01
CA GLN A 78 -9.22 8.16 3.07
C GLN A 78 -8.54 6.86 2.58
N GLY A 79 -8.27 6.75 1.27
CA GLY A 79 -7.82 5.55 0.55
C GLY A 79 -6.32 5.25 0.62
N ARG A 80 -5.49 6.21 1.04
CA ARG A 80 -4.01 6.08 1.08
C ARG A 80 -3.43 6.21 2.48
N ASP A 81 -4.18 5.75 3.47
CA ASP A 81 -3.83 5.84 4.88
C ASP A 81 -3.17 4.55 5.38
N GLY A 82 -2.26 4.68 6.35
CA GLY A 82 -1.51 3.54 6.90
C GLY A 82 -2.42 2.41 7.39
N GLU A 83 -3.60 2.77 7.92
CA GLU A 83 -4.60 1.83 8.41
C GLU A 83 -5.18 0.93 7.30
N ARG A 84 -5.39 1.44 6.09
CA ARG A 84 -5.87 0.63 4.96
C ARG A 84 -4.82 -0.38 4.51
N ILE A 85 -3.56 0.03 4.47
CA ILE A 85 -2.46 -0.89 4.16
C ILE A 85 -2.51 -2.07 5.14
N ILE A 86 -2.70 -1.81 6.43
CA ILE A 86 -2.82 -2.88 7.45
C ILE A 86 -4.05 -3.77 7.24
N ARG A 87 -5.18 -3.23 6.78
CA ARG A 87 -6.33 -4.06 6.39
C ARG A 87 -5.98 -5.00 5.24
N CYS A 88 -5.31 -4.52 4.19
CA CYS A 88 -4.85 -5.37 3.09
C CYS A 88 -3.90 -6.47 3.59
N TRP A 89 -3.02 -6.16 4.56
CA TRP A 89 -2.15 -7.18 5.17
C TRP A 89 -2.93 -8.30 5.87
N LYS A 90 -4.12 -8.05 6.44
CA LYS A 90 -4.96 -9.12 7.03
C LYS A 90 -5.43 -10.12 5.96
N PHE A 91 -5.83 -9.64 4.79
CA PHE A 91 -6.25 -10.50 3.67
C PHE A 91 -5.05 -11.22 3.03
N LEU A 92 -3.94 -10.50 2.84
CA LEU A 92 -2.70 -11.08 2.30
C LEU A 92 -2.15 -12.21 3.16
N LEU A 93 -2.31 -12.15 4.50
CA LEU A 93 -1.95 -13.25 5.39
C LEU A 93 -2.62 -14.57 4.98
N LEU A 94 -3.93 -14.53 4.70
CA LEU A 94 -4.72 -15.70 4.32
C LEU A 94 -4.24 -16.27 2.98
N ILE A 95 -3.98 -15.39 2.01
CA ILE A 95 -3.45 -15.76 0.70
C ILE A 95 -2.06 -16.38 0.85
N PHE A 96 -1.14 -15.74 1.57
CA PHE A 96 0.21 -16.26 1.77
C PHE A 96 0.18 -17.64 2.43
N LYS A 97 -0.75 -17.88 3.36
CA LYS A 97 -0.88 -19.20 3.97
C LYS A 97 -1.46 -20.23 3.01
N CYS A 98 -2.47 -19.87 2.21
CA CYS A 98 -3.07 -20.75 1.21
C CYS A 98 -2.05 -21.20 0.14
N TYR A 99 -1.16 -20.31 -0.28
CA TYR A 99 -0.12 -20.58 -1.28
C TYR A 99 1.24 -21.02 -0.69
N ASN A 100 1.29 -21.41 0.59
CA ASN A 100 2.50 -21.87 1.29
C ASN A 100 3.69 -20.88 1.27
N HIS A 101 3.40 -19.60 1.16
CA HIS A 101 4.37 -18.50 1.27
C HIS A 101 4.68 -18.19 2.74
N ASN A 102 5.25 -19.17 3.45
CA ASN A 102 5.43 -19.16 4.90
C ASN A 102 6.24 -17.95 5.42
N LYS A 103 7.28 -17.51 4.71
CA LYS A 103 8.08 -16.33 5.09
C LYS A 103 7.23 -15.07 5.12
N TYR A 104 6.42 -14.86 4.08
CA TYR A 104 5.54 -13.70 3.97
C TYR A 104 4.37 -13.78 4.95
N ALA A 105 3.81 -14.97 5.16
CA ALA A 105 2.78 -15.21 6.17
C ALA A 105 3.29 -14.90 7.59
N LEU A 106 4.49 -15.37 7.94
CA LEU A 106 5.10 -15.12 9.25
C LEU A 106 5.42 -13.63 9.46
N ALA A 107 6.00 -12.96 8.47
CA ALA A 107 6.26 -11.53 8.53
C ALA A 107 4.96 -10.71 8.67
N THR A 108 3.91 -11.11 7.98
CA THR A 108 2.58 -10.47 8.07
C THR A 108 1.96 -10.68 9.46
N LEU A 109 2.04 -11.88 10.01
CA LEU A 109 1.53 -12.18 11.34
C LEU A 109 2.31 -11.42 12.42
N GLN A 110 3.64 -11.33 12.30
CA GLN A 110 4.49 -10.51 13.16
C GLN A 110 4.10 -9.04 13.10
N LEU A 111 3.84 -8.50 11.91
CA LEU A 111 3.39 -7.13 11.75
C LEU A 111 2.06 -6.89 12.47
N LEU A 112 1.08 -7.77 12.29
CA LEU A 112 -0.23 -7.65 12.94
C LEU A 112 -0.13 -7.80 14.46
N ALA A 113 0.72 -8.71 14.97
CA ALA A 113 0.98 -8.86 16.39
C ALA A 113 1.66 -7.61 16.98
N ASN A 114 2.64 -7.04 16.28
CA ASN A 114 3.31 -5.81 16.69
C ASN A 114 2.34 -4.63 16.81
N ILE A 115 1.40 -4.50 15.87
CA ILE A 115 0.43 -3.41 15.88
C ILE A 115 -0.60 -3.58 17.01
N ASN A 116 -1.13 -4.78 17.19
CA ASN A 116 -2.26 -5.00 18.08
C ASN A 116 -1.87 -5.29 19.53
N THR A 117 -0.72 -5.93 19.78
CA THR A 117 -0.41 -6.47 21.12
C THR A 117 1.01 -6.21 21.62
N MET A 118 2.04 -6.24 20.75
CA MET A 118 3.44 -6.26 21.22
C MET A 118 4.08 -4.87 21.36
N LEU A 119 3.64 -3.87 20.59
CA LEU A 119 4.18 -2.51 20.67
C LEU A 119 3.30 -1.60 21.52
N THR A 120 3.92 -0.58 22.12
CA THR A 120 3.17 0.49 22.78
C THR A 120 2.31 1.25 21.76
N PRO A 121 1.17 1.84 22.16
CA PRO A 121 0.28 2.56 21.25
C PRO A 121 1.01 3.59 20.39
N ARG A 122 1.98 4.31 20.97
CA ARG A 122 2.83 5.28 20.26
C ARG A 122 3.66 4.62 19.15
N LYS A 123 4.30 3.48 19.42
CA LYS A 123 5.13 2.76 18.45
C LYS A 123 4.28 2.08 17.38
N ALA A 124 3.13 1.52 17.77
CA ALA A 124 2.16 0.96 16.83
C ALA A 124 1.63 2.03 15.87
N HIS A 125 1.24 3.20 16.40
CA HIS A 125 0.85 4.36 15.59
C HIS A 125 1.95 4.74 14.59
N SER A 126 3.19 4.90 15.08
CA SER A 126 4.32 5.20 14.22
C SER A 126 4.55 4.13 13.14
N LEU A 127 4.40 2.84 13.46
CA LEU A 127 4.57 1.73 12.50
C LEU A 127 3.46 1.69 11.43
N ILE A 128 2.25 2.12 11.77
CA ILE A 128 1.13 2.23 10.82
C ILE A 128 1.39 3.39 9.86
N TRP A 129 1.73 4.57 10.40
CA TRP A 129 1.84 5.81 9.62
C TRP A 129 3.19 6.00 8.92
N ASN A 130 4.27 5.38 9.39
CA ASN A 130 5.57 5.32 8.70
C ASN A 130 5.58 4.37 7.49
N ARG A 131 4.44 4.14 6.85
CA ARG A 131 4.34 3.35 5.60
C ARG A 131 4.19 4.23 4.38
N THR A 132 3.73 5.45 4.58
CA THR A 132 3.51 6.44 3.52
C THR A 132 4.07 7.79 3.94
N VAL A 133 4.39 8.63 2.95
CA VAL A 133 4.92 9.99 3.15
C VAL A 133 4.10 10.95 2.32
N ASN A 134 3.77 12.12 2.89
CA ASN A 134 3.05 13.18 2.20
C ASN A 134 3.94 14.42 2.02
N ASN A 135 4.76 14.42 0.97
CA ASN A 135 5.69 15.55 0.71
C ASN A 135 4.99 16.80 0.15
N LYS A 136 3.83 16.64 -0.50
CA LYS A 136 3.13 17.75 -1.18
C LYS A 136 2.06 18.40 -0.30
N GLY A 137 1.79 17.81 0.87
CA GLY A 137 0.64 18.18 1.70
C GLY A 137 -0.69 17.82 1.05
N GLY A 138 -1.77 17.96 1.81
CA GLY A 138 -3.13 17.71 1.34
C GLY A 138 -3.50 16.22 1.26
N LYS A 139 -4.81 15.98 1.33
CA LYS A 139 -5.42 14.64 1.31
C LYS A 139 -5.11 13.94 -0.03
N GLY A 140 -4.75 12.64 0.00
CA GLY A 140 -4.56 11.81 -1.21
C GLY A 140 -3.19 11.90 -1.90
N ASN A 141 -2.30 12.77 -1.45
CA ASN A 141 -0.95 12.95 -2.00
C ASN A 141 0.10 12.05 -1.34
N ASN A 142 -0.33 11.03 -0.60
CA ASN A 142 0.54 10.07 0.05
C ASN A 142 1.23 9.20 -1.00
N ILE A 143 2.55 9.06 -0.85
CA ILE A 143 3.43 8.19 -1.62
C ILE A 143 3.90 7.07 -0.68
N SER A 144 4.21 5.88 -1.19
CA SER A 144 4.82 4.83 -0.35
C SER A 144 6.17 5.30 0.20
N LEU A 145 6.47 4.95 1.46
CA LEU A 145 7.76 5.30 2.06
C LEU A 145 8.92 4.70 1.25
N ASP A 146 8.73 3.50 0.71
CA ASP A 146 9.72 2.83 -0.14
C ASP A 146 10.07 3.64 -1.39
N LEU A 147 9.05 4.13 -2.13
CA LEU A 147 9.28 4.98 -3.30
C LEU A 147 9.94 6.31 -2.91
N ARG A 148 9.58 6.86 -1.74
CA ARG A 148 10.27 8.06 -1.21
C ARG A 148 11.75 7.77 -0.92
N MET A 149 12.04 6.62 -0.31
CA MET A 149 13.41 6.20 -0.03
C MET A 149 14.20 6.00 -1.32
N GLU A 150 13.59 5.42 -2.35
CA GLU A 150 14.20 5.29 -3.68
C GLU A 150 14.61 6.66 -4.24
N HIS A 151 13.73 7.67 -4.20
CA HIS A 151 14.07 9.03 -4.64
C HIS A 151 15.24 9.63 -3.85
N ILE A 152 15.28 9.45 -2.53
CA ILE A 152 16.38 9.96 -1.68
C ILE A 152 17.69 9.25 -2.02
N VAL A 153 17.65 7.93 -2.16
CA VAL A 153 18.81 7.10 -2.50
C VAL A 153 19.33 7.45 -3.88
N HIS A 154 18.44 7.68 -4.85
CA HIS A 154 18.82 8.09 -6.18
C HIS A 154 19.57 9.43 -6.17
N LEU A 155 18.99 10.47 -5.56
CA LEU A 155 19.64 11.76 -5.41
C LEU A 155 20.99 11.65 -4.69
N HIS A 156 21.05 10.84 -3.63
CA HIS A 156 22.30 10.62 -2.89
C HIS A 156 23.37 9.96 -3.76
N LYS A 157 23.00 8.95 -4.57
CA LYS A 157 23.92 8.32 -5.51
C LYS A 157 24.42 9.28 -6.58
N GLU A 158 23.56 10.16 -7.11
CA GLU A 158 23.97 11.20 -8.06
C GLU A 158 24.97 12.18 -7.42
N MET A 159 24.71 12.62 -6.18
CA MET A 159 25.64 13.48 -5.45
C MET A 159 27.00 12.82 -5.26
N LEU A 160 27.04 11.52 -4.94
CA LEU A 160 28.29 10.78 -4.80
C LEU A 160 28.98 10.57 -6.15
N ALA A 161 28.23 10.28 -7.22
CA ALA A 161 28.78 10.12 -8.56
C ALA A 161 29.45 11.41 -9.06
N ASN A 162 28.85 12.58 -8.75
CA ASN A 162 29.40 13.89 -9.11
C ASN A 162 30.72 14.24 -8.39
N LEU A 163 31.07 13.56 -7.29
CA LEU A 163 32.38 13.71 -6.65
C LEU A 163 33.51 13.04 -7.45
N GLY A 164 33.19 12.04 -8.28
CA GLY A 164 34.15 11.30 -9.09
C GLY A 164 35.31 10.74 -8.26
N VAL A 165 36.54 11.09 -8.66
CA VAL A 165 37.78 10.62 -8.01
C VAL A 165 37.96 11.19 -6.60
N ASN A 166 37.27 12.29 -6.25
CA ASN A 166 37.37 12.95 -4.94
C ASN A 166 36.46 12.29 -3.87
N LEU A 167 35.99 11.08 -4.10
CA LEU A 167 35.15 10.33 -3.17
C LEU A 167 35.97 9.84 -1.98
N THR A 168 36.06 10.66 -0.94
CA THR A 168 36.57 10.28 0.39
C THR A 168 35.41 10.01 1.36
N PRO A 169 35.60 9.25 2.46
CA PRO A 169 34.54 9.01 3.43
C PRO A 169 34.01 10.31 4.07
N GLU A 170 34.85 11.33 4.24
CA GLU A 170 34.45 12.65 4.75
C GLU A 170 33.55 13.38 3.75
N CYS A 171 33.90 13.32 2.46
CA CYS A 171 33.09 13.88 1.38
C CYS A 171 31.73 13.17 1.27
N ALA A 172 31.72 11.83 1.37
CA ALA A 172 30.49 11.06 1.37
C ALA A 172 29.59 11.41 2.56
N LEU A 173 30.14 11.54 3.76
CA LEU A 173 29.40 11.97 4.95
C LEU A 173 28.80 13.37 4.79
N ARG A 174 29.57 14.30 4.20
CA ARG A 174 29.10 15.65 3.88
C ARG A 174 27.93 15.61 2.89
N CYS A 175 28.04 14.81 1.82
CA CYS A 175 26.95 14.60 0.87
C CYS A 175 25.70 14.03 1.53
N SER A 176 25.83 13.02 2.41
CA SER A 176 24.71 12.43 3.15
C SER A 176 23.96 13.46 4.00
N LYS A 177 24.69 14.37 4.66
CA LYS A 177 24.09 15.46 5.46
C LYS A 177 23.43 16.53 4.60
N ALA A 178 23.91 16.74 3.37
CA ALA A 178 23.46 17.78 2.47
C ALA A 178 22.29 17.38 1.55
N VAL A 179 21.89 16.09 1.50
CA VAL A 179 20.85 15.59 0.57
C VAL A 179 19.56 16.41 0.65
N LYS A 180 19.08 16.70 1.87
CA LYS A 180 17.82 17.43 2.06
C LYS A 180 17.91 18.91 1.64
N PRO A 181 18.90 19.70 2.09
CA PRO A 181 19.13 21.05 1.58
C PRO A 181 19.25 21.12 0.06
N VAL A 182 19.95 20.17 -0.55
CA VAL A 182 20.13 20.11 -2.02
C VAL A 182 18.81 19.81 -2.73
N GLU A 183 18.01 18.86 -2.23
CA GLU A 183 16.67 18.58 -2.76
C GLU A 183 15.76 19.82 -2.74
N ASP A 184 15.79 20.57 -1.63
CA ASP A 184 14.98 21.77 -1.47
C ASP A 184 15.46 22.92 -2.38
N LEU A 185 16.78 23.05 -2.57
CA LEU A 185 17.37 24.01 -3.51
C LEU A 185 16.99 23.66 -4.96
N LEU A 186 17.14 22.41 -5.38
CA LEU A 186 16.76 21.96 -6.72
C LEU A 186 15.28 22.21 -6.99
N ARG A 187 14.41 21.94 -6.02
CA ARG A 187 12.98 22.24 -6.14
C ARG A 187 12.72 23.75 -6.29
N THR A 188 13.46 24.59 -5.60
CA THR A 188 13.30 26.05 -5.67
C THR A 188 13.74 26.58 -7.03
N VAL A 189 14.91 26.14 -7.52
CA VAL A 189 15.41 26.48 -8.85
C VAL A 189 14.45 26.03 -9.94
N ASP A 190 13.93 24.80 -9.86
CA ASP A 190 12.91 24.31 -10.80
C ASP A 190 11.66 25.19 -10.82
N ASN A 191 11.21 25.65 -9.64
CA ASN A 191 10.04 26.51 -9.54
C ASN A 191 10.30 27.90 -10.14
N GLU A 192 11.47 28.48 -9.91
CA GLU A 192 11.87 29.79 -10.46
C GLU A 192 12.03 29.75 -11.98
N LEU A 193 12.60 28.68 -12.50
CA LEU A 193 12.78 28.47 -13.95
C LEU A 193 11.49 28.03 -14.66
N LEU A 194 10.38 27.90 -13.93
CA LEU A 194 9.11 27.36 -14.42
C LEU A 194 9.30 26.00 -15.12
N CYS A 195 10.28 25.22 -14.67
CA CYS A 195 10.58 23.88 -15.15
C CYS A 195 9.38 22.98 -14.87
N ARG A 196 8.51 22.82 -15.87
CA ARG A 196 7.35 21.95 -15.77
C ARG A 196 7.82 20.51 -15.65
N ARG A 197 7.75 19.94 -14.45
CA ARG A 197 7.88 18.49 -14.29
C ARG A 197 6.68 17.85 -14.99
N PRO A 198 6.87 16.97 -15.98
CA PRO A 198 5.75 16.30 -16.63
C PRO A 198 5.04 15.41 -15.60
N SER A 199 3.96 15.91 -15.03
CA SER A 199 3.06 15.10 -14.22
C SER A 199 2.13 14.36 -15.17
N GLY A 200 2.51 13.14 -15.55
CA GLY A 200 1.58 12.25 -16.24
C GLY A 200 0.48 11.85 -15.26
N LYS A 201 -0.72 12.38 -15.44
CA LYS A 201 -1.90 11.60 -15.04
C LYS A 201 -2.03 10.53 -16.11
N HIS A 202 -2.06 9.26 -15.72
CA HIS A 202 -2.57 8.25 -16.64
C HIS A 202 -4.01 8.65 -16.95
N THR A 203 -4.24 9.21 -18.13
CA THR A 203 -5.57 9.32 -18.68
C THR A 203 -5.98 7.89 -18.95
N VAL A 204 -6.65 7.27 -17.99
CA VAL A 204 -7.33 6.01 -18.26
C VAL A 204 -8.47 6.41 -19.18
N THR A 205 -8.28 6.24 -20.48
CA THR A 205 -9.36 6.35 -21.45
C THR A 205 -10.39 5.33 -21.01
N ARG A 206 -11.47 5.78 -20.36
CA ARG A 206 -12.64 4.94 -20.12
C ARG A 206 -13.26 4.71 -21.49
N SER A 207 -12.84 3.61 -22.10
CA SER A 207 -13.47 3.06 -23.29
C SER A 207 -14.90 2.69 -22.88
N GLN A 208 -15.88 3.43 -23.41
CA GLN A 208 -17.29 3.11 -23.20
C GLN A 208 -17.60 1.70 -23.70
N SER A 209 -16.93 1.27 -24.79
CA SER A 209 -17.02 -0.10 -25.29
C SER A 209 -16.44 -1.13 -24.32
N ASP A 210 -15.36 -0.83 -23.60
CA ASP A 210 -14.79 -1.76 -22.60
C ASP A 210 -15.73 -1.86 -21.39
N PHE A 211 -16.33 -0.75 -20.97
CA PHE A 211 -17.33 -0.74 -19.91
C PHE A 211 -18.56 -1.56 -20.33
N GLU A 212 -19.09 -1.33 -21.52
CA GLU A 212 -20.23 -2.08 -22.07
C GLU A 212 -19.89 -3.57 -22.26
N LEU A 213 -18.68 -3.91 -22.67
CA LEU A 213 -18.22 -5.29 -22.78
C LEU A 213 -18.17 -5.94 -21.39
N ILE A 214 -17.59 -5.28 -20.39
CA ILE A 214 -17.55 -5.77 -19.01
C ILE A 214 -18.97 -5.93 -18.45
N VAL A 215 -19.87 -4.96 -18.67
CA VAL A 215 -21.27 -5.02 -18.21
C VAL A 215 -22.02 -6.15 -18.93
N ASN A 216 -21.87 -6.29 -20.25
CA ASN A 216 -22.53 -7.35 -21.00
C ASN A 216 -22.02 -8.74 -20.60
N GLU A 217 -20.72 -8.93 -20.43
CA GLU A 217 -20.15 -10.22 -20.04
C GLU A 217 -20.44 -10.55 -18.57
N LEU A 218 -20.23 -9.63 -17.63
CA LEU A 218 -20.39 -9.90 -16.19
C LEU A 218 -21.85 -9.82 -15.74
N HIS A 219 -22.62 -8.83 -16.21
CA HIS A 219 -23.98 -8.61 -15.75
C HIS A 219 -24.99 -9.41 -16.58
N ASN A 220 -24.99 -9.24 -17.91
CA ASN A 220 -26.00 -9.84 -18.77
C ASN A 220 -25.76 -11.34 -18.98
N LYS A 221 -24.52 -11.75 -19.26
CA LYS A 221 -24.18 -13.17 -19.48
C LYS A 221 -23.83 -13.91 -18.18
N GLY A 222 -23.00 -13.30 -17.32
CA GLY A 222 -22.50 -13.93 -16.09
C GLY A 222 -23.43 -13.86 -14.87
N LYS A 223 -24.42 -12.95 -14.88
CA LYS A 223 -25.35 -12.67 -13.77
C LYS A 223 -24.66 -12.46 -12.42
N VAL A 224 -23.42 -11.96 -12.40
CA VAL A 224 -22.49 -12.06 -11.26
C VAL A 224 -23.07 -11.56 -9.93
N PHE A 225 -23.95 -10.54 -9.95
CA PHE A 225 -24.56 -9.94 -8.76
C PHE A 225 -25.83 -10.62 -8.24
N GLN A 226 -26.41 -11.59 -8.97
CA GLN A 226 -27.50 -12.39 -8.42
C GLN A 226 -26.96 -13.39 -7.38
N CYS A 227 -27.47 -13.27 -6.16
CA CYS A 227 -27.11 -14.15 -5.04
C CYS A 227 -27.83 -15.50 -5.19
N THR A 228 -27.30 -16.38 -6.03
CA THR A 228 -27.81 -17.74 -6.18
C THR A 228 -27.24 -18.65 -5.08
N PRO A 229 -28.05 -19.27 -4.21
CA PRO A 229 -27.57 -20.04 -3.04
C PRO A 229 -26.91 -21.39 -3.36
N ALA A 230 -26.68 -21.74 -4.62
CA ALA A 230 -26.28 -23.09 -5.01
C ALA A 230 -24.81 -23.18 -5.42
N ASP A 231 -24.16 -24.25 -4.97
CA ASP A 231 -22.76 -24.62 -5.19
C ASP A 231 -22.31 -24.75 -6.67
N ASN A 232 -23.19 -24.52 -7.65
CA ASN A 232 -22.98 -24.84 -9.06
C ASN A 232 -22.55 -23.67 -9.98
N ARG A 233 -22.16 -22.51 -9.46
CA ARG A 233 -21.46 -21.49 -10.27
C ARG A 233 -20.04 -21.96 -10.61
N GLN A 234 -19.90 -22.69 -11.71
CA GLN A 234 -18.63 -23.09 -12.31
C GLN A 234 -18.51 -22.48 -13.70
N TYR A 235 -17.32 -22.04 -14.08
CA TYR A 235 -17.07 -21.65 -15.47
C TYR A 235 -17.14 -22.92 -16.33
N GLY A 236 -18.12 -23.02 -17.24
CA GLY A 236 -18.25 -24.19 -18.13
C GLY A 236 -17.00 -24.46 -18.97
N CYS A 237 -16.27 -23.40 -19.33
CA CYS A 237 -14.99 -23.45 -20.03
C CYS A 237 -13.77 -23.71 -19.11
N PHE A 238 -13.90 -23.53 -17.79
CA PHE A 238 -12.83 -23.79 -16.82
C PHE A 238 -13.35 -24.60 -15.61
N PRO A 239 -13.72 -25.87 -15.79
CA PRO A 239 -14.29 -26.71 -14.74
C PRO A 239 -13.34 -26.97 -13.56
N LYS A 240 -12.03 -26.71 -13.72
CA LYS A 240 -11.01 -26.87 -12.67
C LYS A 240 -10.64 -25.57 -11.95
N PHE A 241 -11.26 -24.44 -12.28
CA PHE A 241 -10.91 -23.16 -11.69
C PHE A 241 -11.47 -23.03 -10.27
N LYS A 242 -10.62 -22.68 -9.29
CA LYS A 242 -11.03 -22.54 -7.90
C LYS A 242 -11.88 -21.27 -7.74
N LYS A 243 -13.06 -21.41 -7.10
CA LYS A 243 -14.03 -20.32 -6.86
C LYS A 243 -13.44 -19.12 -6.12
N THR A 244 -12.47 -19.36 -5.22
CA THR A 244 -11.88 -18.35 -4.35
C THR A 244 -10.38 -18.62 -4.20
N LEU A 245 -9.55 -17.57 -4.08
CA LEU A 245 -8.11 -17.70 -3.85
C LEU A 245 -7.76 -18.38 -2.51
N VAL A 246 -8.75 -18.50 -1.61
CA VAL A 246 -8.62 -19.02 -0.25
C VAL A 246 -9.38 -20.34 -0.08
N ASN A 247 -9.86 -20.95 -1.17
CA ASN A 247 -10.77 -22.10 -1.10
C ASN A 247 -10.15 -23.34 -0.45
N ASP A 248 -8.82 -23.51 -0.58
CA ASP A 248 -8.10 -24.66 -0.01
C ASP A 248 -7.61 -24.41 1.42
N LEU A 249 -7.95 -23.25 2.00
CA LEU A 249 -7.47 -22.87 3.32
C LEU A 249 -8.24 -23.63 4.40
N ASN A 250 -7.53 -24.50 5.11
CA ASN A 250 -8.07 -25.14 6.30
C ASN A 250 -7.99 -24.19 7.51
N TYR A 251 -9.14 -23.68 7.95
CA TYR A 251 -9.24 -22.73 9.06
C TYR A 251 -8.71 -23.28 10.40
N ASN A 252 -8.92 -24.57 10.70
CA ASN A 252 -8.43 -25.19 11.93
C ASN A 252 -6.89 -25.25 11.94
N LYS A 253 -6.29 -25.65 10.81
CA LYS A 253 -4.83 -25.65 10.66
C LYS A 253 -4.25 -24.23 10.71
N LEU A 254 -4.94 -23.26 10.10
CA LEU A 254 -4.55 -21.85 10.18
C LEU A 254 -4.57 -21.36 11.63
N ASN A 255 -5.64 -21.60 12.38
CA ASN A 255 -5.78 -21.12 13.74
C ASN A 255 -4.72 -21.73 14.67
N ASN A 256 -4.50 -23.04 14.57
CA ASN A 256 -3.43 -23.72 15.31
C ASN A 256 -2.05 -23.13 14.98
N TRP A 257 -1.78 -22.85 13.71
CA TRP A 257 -0.53 -22.22 13.28
C TRP A 257 -0.38 -20.79 13.81
N ILE A 258 -1.45 -19.98 13.79
CA ILE A 258 -1.44 -18.63 14.34
C ILE A 258 -1.13 -18.67 15.84
N ASN A 259 -1.83 -19.51 16.60
CA ASN A 259 -1.63 -19.63 18.05
C ASN A 259 -0.20 -20.07 18.39
N HIS A 260 0.29 -21.13 17.72
CA HIS A 260 1.65 -21.61 17.92
C HIS A 260 2.68 -20.52 17.60
N THR A 261 2.52 -19.83 16.46
CA THR A 261 3.45 -18.77 16.05
C THR A 261 3.40 -17.59 17.02
N GLN A 262 2.22 -17.20 17.52
CA GLN A 262 2.07 -16.14 18.52
C GLN A 262 2.82 -16.48 19.81
N GLU A 263 2.70 -17.71 20.31
CA GLU A 263 3.45 -18.16 21.49
C GLU A 263 4.96 -18.07 21.28
N THR A 264 5.46 -18.51 20.11
CA THR A 264 6.88 -18.40 19.76
C THR A 264 7.34 -16.94 19.72
N LEU A 265 6.54 -16.06 19.13
CA LEU A 265 6.87 -14.63 19.03
C LEU A 265 6.93 -13.96 20.40
N VAL A 266 6.00 -14.28 21.30
CA VAL A 266 6.01 -13.77 22.68
C VAL A 266 7.25 -14.25 23.44
N LYS A 267 7.61 -15.54 23.31
CA LYS A 267 8.83 -16.09 23.92
C LYS A 267 10.08 -15.38 23.40
N GLN A 268 10.21 -15.23 22.09
CA GLN A 268 11.33 -14.55 21.45
C GLN A 268 11.43 -13.08 21.89
N TRP A 269 10.29 -12.38 21.94
CA TRP A 269 10.26 -10.98 22.37
C TRP A 269 10.70 -10.81 23.81
N LYS A 270 10.30 -11.69 24.73
CA LYS A 270 10.77 -11.69 26.12
C LYS A 270 12.29 -11.86 26.22
N ILE A 271 12.85 -12.78 25.43
CA ILE A 271 14.31 -13.01 25.36
C ILE A 271 15.02 -11.75 24.85
N ASP A 272 14.51 -11.13 23.79
CA ASP A 272 15.12 -9.92 23.22
C ASP A 272 15.01 -8.71 24.16
N LEU A 273 13.93 -8.62 24.93
CA LEU A 273 13.76 -7.61 25.97
C LEU A 273 14.81 -7.79 27.08
N TRP A 274 15.02 -9.04 27.51
CA TRP A 274 16.02 -9.39 28.51
C TRP A 274 17.46 -9.14 28.02
N ARG A 275 17.75 -9.44 26.76
CA ARG A 275 19.05 -9.12 26.14
C ARG A 275 19.29 -7.62 26.09
N LYS A 276 18.28 -6.84 25.70
CA LYS A 276 18.38 -5.38 25.66
C LYS A 276 18.61 -4.81 27.06
N SER A 277 17.81 -5.22 28.06
CA SER A 277 17.99 -4.74 29.43
C SER A 277 19.37 -5.11 29.99
N SER A 278 19.86 -6.32 29.71
CA SER A 278 21.22 -6.74 30.08
C SER A 278 22.29 -5.83 29.45
N ILE A 279 22.22 -5.56 28.15
CA ILE A 279 23.16 -4.64 27.45
C ILE A 279 23.09 -3.21 28.02
N TYR A 280 21.89 -2.70 28.34
CA TYR A 280 21.74 -1.39 28.98
C TYR A 280 22.34 -1.37 30.39
N PHE A 281 22.18 -2.45 31.17
CA PHE A 281 22.83 -2.62 32.47
C PHE A 281 24.36 -2.65 32.37
N THR A 282 24.92 -3.35 31.37
CA THR A 282 26.37 -3.38 31.15
C THR A 282 26.92 -2.02 30.72
N LYS A 283 26.22 -1.29 29.83
CA LYS A 283 26.60 0.07 29.43
C LYS A 283 26.47 1.08 30.57
N PHE A 284 25.46 0.94 31.42
CA PHE A 284 25.28 1.81 32.59
C PHE A 284 26.39 1.57 33.63
N SER A 285 26.72 0.31 33.92
CA SER A 285 27.85 -0.05 34.79
C SER A 285 29.20 0.48 34.27
N ASN A 286 29.46 0.34 32.97
CA ASN A 286 30.69 0.86 32.36
C ASN A 286 30.76 2.40 32.33
N ASN A 287 29.62 3.10 32.27
CA ASN A 287 29.60 4.56 32.37
C ASN A 287 29.74 5.07 33.82
N GLN A 288 29.24 4.33 34.81
CA GLN A 288 29.46 4.63 36.24
C GLN A 288 30.95 4.49 36.60
N HIS A 289 31.63 3.44 36.12
CA HIS A 289 33.08 3.29 36.32
C HIS A 289 33.93 4.39 35.66
N LYS A 290 33.50 4.97 34.53
CA LYS A 290 34.17 6.14 33.93
C LYS A 290 33.94 7.43 34.70
N SER A 291 32.86 7.52 35.48
CA SER A 291 32.52 8.70 36.28
C SER A 291 33.22 8.70 37.65
N ILE A 292 33.56 7.52 38.17
CA ILE A 292 34.27 7.35 39.45
C ILE A 292 35.79 7.57 39.30
N ASN A 293 36.35 7.41 38.10
CA ASN A 293 37.77 7.72 37.80
C ASN A 293 38.01 9.18 37.38
N MET A 294 37.07 10.09 37.66
CA MET A 294 37.18 11.52 37.35
C MET A 294 37.04 12.39 38.62
N PHE A 295 37.42 11.83 39.78
CA PHE A 295 37.68 12.51 41.05
C PHE A 295 39.00 12.00 41.62
#